data_AF-A0A971XHH6-F1
#
_entry.id   AF-A0A971XHH6-F1
#
_cell.length_a   1.000
_cell.length_b   1.000
_cell.length_c   1.000
_cell.angle_alpha   90.00
_cell.angle_beta   90.00
_cell.angle_gamma   90.00
#
_symmetry.space_group_name_H-M   'P 1'
#
loop_
_entity.id
_entity.type
_entity.pdbx_description
1 polymer ?
#
loop_
_entity_poly.entity_id
_entity_poly.type
_entity_poly.pdbx_seq_one_letter_code
_entity_poly.pdbx_strand_id
1 'polypeptide(L)'
;MMALKNNNLHWQLLLTLLVIVLYYPIASSQGYFQQEANYKIDVTLNDSLHELSAYEEVQYINHSPDTLRVLYFHLWPNAYSDNDTPLARQIFSFNGKQKLFKDPELRGFIDSLDFRINDLPVSWKLLPDQPDVSEIKLNSPLPPGGEILITTPFHVKIPKGVTSRLGHIGPTYQITQWFPKPAVYDRNGWHPISYLDQGEFYSEFGDFDVRITLPEHYTVAASGDLQDSTELARLDTLAADTDWKSIRMLGKTKHVPLSTTTKTLHYRGENMHDFAWFADRQFNVMKGMIKLPESGREVTTWVMLTARQSRLWQKALIYTNQAIMDFSNMIGDYPYNSFTLVQSPLSAGLGMEYPGLAVIGPT
;
A
#
# COMPACT_ATOMS: atom_id res chain seq x y z
N MET A 1 30.75 63.41 -57.72
CA MET A 1 31.73 62.61 -56.96
C MET A 1 31.12 62.27 -55.61
N MET A 2 30.94 60.96 -55.34
CA MET A 2 30.85 60.24 -54.05
C MET A 2 30.04 60.87 -52.90
N ALA A 3 28.88 60.34 -52.46
CA ALA A 3 28.61 59.05 -51.80
C ALA A 3 29.28 58.88 -50.41
N LEU A 4 28.46 58.82 -49.35
CA LEU A 4 28.46 57.86 -48.21
C LEU A 4 27.56 58.43 -47.08
N LYS A 5 26.25 58.17 -47.11
CA LYS A 5 25.51 57.04 -46.48
C LYS A 5 25.47 57.06 -44.93
N ASN A 6 24.31 57.52 -44.45
CA ASN A 6 23.60 57.15 -43.22
C ASN A 6 24.15 55.92 -42.47
N ASN A 7 24.68 56.15 -41.26
CA ASN A 7 25.19 55.11 -40.35
C ASN A 7 24.35 54.94 -39.05
N ASN A 8 23.14 55.50 -38.97
CA ASN A 8 22.34 55.43 -37.74
C ASN A 8 21.28 54.31 -37.69
N LEU A 9 21.06 53.58 -38.79
CA LEU A 9 20.05 52.52 -38.79
C LEU A 9 20.56 51.18 -38.25
N HIS A 10 21.87 50.91 -38.32
CA HIS A 10 22.46 49.64 -37.87
C HIS A 10 22.51 49.52 -36.33
N TRP A 11 22.71 50.61 -35.61
CA TRP A 11 22.76 50.59 -34.14
C TRP A 11 21.37 50.43 -33.50
N GLN A 12 20.31 50.97 -34.11
CA GLN A 12 18.94 50.82 -33.60
C GLN A 12 18.36 49.42 -33.86
N LEU A 13 18.71 48.78 -34.96
CA LEU A 13 18.32 47.38 -35.26
C LEU A 13 19.10 46.36 -34.42
N LEU A 14 20.37 46.63 -34.08
CA LEU A 14 21.16 45.80 -33.16
C LEU A 14 20.64 45.88 -31.72
N LEU A 15 20.20 47.07 -31.26
CA LEU A 15 19.62 47.24 -29.93
C LEU A 15 18.21 46.62 -29.79
N THR A 16 17.41 46.58 -30.87
CA THR A 16 16.10 45.90 -30.84
C THR A 16 16.21 44.38 -30.98
N LEU A 17 17.22 43.85 -31.71
CA LEU A 17 17.50 42.41 -31.69
C LEU A 17 18.13 41.93 -30.38
N LEU A 18 18.89 42.77 -29.66
CA LEU A 18 19.47 42.38 -28.36
C LEU A 18 18.43 42.29 -27.24
N VAL A 19 17.32 43.02 -27.34
CA VAL A 19 16.24 43.02 -26.33
C VAL A 19 15.29 41.81 -26.50
N ILE A 20 15.28 41.15 -27.66
CA ILE A 20 14.41 39.99 -27.93
C ILE A 20 15.06 38.65 -27.52
N VAL A 21 16.35 38.63 -27.18
CA VAL A 21 17.09 37.37 -26.90
C VAL A 21 17.10 36.94 -25.42
N LEU A 22 16.57 37.74 -24.48
CA LEU A 22 16.68 37.45 -23.04
C LEU A 22 15.36 37.23 -22.28
N TYR A 23 14.27 36.92 -22.99
CA TYR A 23 13.06 36.35 -22.38
C TYR A 23 12.84 34.91 -22.88
N TYR A 24 13.85 34.06 -22.74
CA TYR A 24 13.55 32.64 -22.55
C TYR A 24 13.07 32.53 -21.10
N PRO A 25 11.80 32.16 -20.83
CA PRO A 25 11.47 31.65 -19.50
C PRO A 25 12.45 30.50 -19.28
N ILE A 26 13.36 30.66 -18.34
CA ILE A 26 14.11 29.54 -17.79
C ILE A 26 13.01 28.68 -17.19
N ALA A 27 12.57 27.66 -17.93
CA ALA A 27 11.78 26.59 -17.39
C ALA A 27 12.70 25.89 -16.40
N SER A 28 12.75 26.41 -15.17
CA SER A 28 13.36 25.72 -14.05
C SER A 28 12.53 24.46 -13.86
N SER A 29 13.07 23.34 -14.32
CA SER A 29 12.63 22.03 -13.84
C SER A 29 12.55 22.14 -12.32
N GLN A 30 11.37 21.93 -11.73
CA GLN A 30 11.30 21.73 -10.29
C GLN A 30 12.32 20.63 -9.93
N GLY A 31 13.08 20.85 -8.86
CA GLY A 31 13.98 19.83 -8.34
C GLY A 31 13.19 18.58 -7.95
N TYR A 32 13.87 17.44 -7.82
CA TYR A 32 13.23 16.26 -7.24
C TYR A 32 12.83 16.54 -5.79
N PHE A 33 11.60 16.20 -5.44
CA PHE A 33 11.09 16.14 -4.08
C PHE A 33 10.13 14.95 -3.97
N GLN A 34 9.90 14.50 -2.75
CA GLN A 34 8.95 13.45 -2.40
C GLN A 34 8.28 13.86 -1.09
N GLN A 35 6.97 13.71 -0.98
CA GLN A 35 6.28 14.03 0.27
C GLN A 35 6.52 12.92 1.28
N GLU A 36 6.32 13.23 2.55
CA GLU A 36 6.42 12.24 3.62
C GLU A 36 5.06 12.11 4.29
N ALA A 37 4.61 10.86 4.48
CA ALA A 37 3.37 10.52 5.15
C ALA A 37 3.62 9.43 6.18
N ASN A 38 3.64 9.80 7.46
CA ASN A 38 3.86 8.86 8.56
C ASN A 38 2.53 8.47 9.21
N TYR A 39 2.30 7.17 9.37
CA TYR A 39 1.03 6.59 9.77
C TYR A 39 1.09 6.01 11.18
N LYS A 40 0.03 6.26 11.95
CA LYS A 40 -0.37 5.42 13.07
C LYS A 40 -1.75 4.88 12.80
N ILE A 41 -1.92 3.56 12.85
CA ILE A 41 -3.22 2.94 12.53
C ILE A 41 -3.56 1.90 13.59
N ASP A 42 -4.70 2.08 14.24
CA ASP A 42 -5.32 1.08 15.11
C ASP A 42 -6.50 0.48 14.36
N VAL A 43 -6.43 -0.83 14.04
CA VAL A 43 -7.47 -1.53 13.29
C VAL A 43 -7.94 -2.77 14.05
N THR A 44 -9.24 -3.02 14.02
CA THR A 44 -9.86 -4.23 14.57
C THR A 44 -10.59 -5.00 13.48
N LEU A 45 -10.30 -6.29 13.35
CA LEU A 45 -11.01 -7.22 12.47
C LEU A 45 -12.18 -7.87 13.21
N ASN A 46 -13.38 -7.69 12.67
CA ASN A 46 -14.54 -8.51 12.98
C ASN A 46 -14.61 -9.65 11.95
N ASP A 47 -14.14 -10.83 12.33
CA ASP A 47 -14.03 -11.98 11.42
C ASP A 47 -15.36 -12.67 11.11
N SER A 48 -16.40 -12.35 11.89
CA SER A 48 -17.75 -12.88 11.73
C SER A 48 -18.59 -12.04 10.76
N LEU A 49 -18.34 -10.73 10.71
CA LEU A 49 -18.98 -9.81 9.76
C LEU A 49 -18.12 -9.53 8.53
N HIS A 50 -16.83 -9.88 8.55
CA HIS A 50 -15.85 -9.53 7.53
C HIS A 50 -15.71 -7.99 7.38
N GLU A 51 -15.48 -7.33 8.50
CA GLU A 51 -15.41 -5.87 8.59
C GLU A 51 -14.17 -5.43 9.37
N LEU A 52 -13.62 -4.27 9.01
CA LEU A 52 -12.58 -3.58 9.77
C LEU A 52 -13.18 -2.31 10.38
N SER A 53 -12.87 -2.07 11.65
CA SER A 53 -13.08 -0.77 12.29
C SER A 53 -11.72 -0.20 12.67
N ALA A 54 -11.43 1.03 12.27
CA ALA A 54 -10.12 1.61 12.45
C ALA A 54 -10.15 3.11 12.76
N TYR A 55 -9.03 3.57 13.30
CA TYR A 55 -8.68 4.97 13.43
C TYR A 55 -7.26 5.16 12.91
N GLU A 56 -7.06 6.17 12.09
CA GLU A 56 -5.73 6.54 11.59
C GLU A 56 -5.34 7.97 11.94
N GLU A 57 -4.03 8.13 12.12
CA GLU A 57 -3.33 9.40 12.13
C GLU A 57 -2.29 9.39 11.00
N VAL A 58 -2.28 10.45 10.19
CA VAL A 58 -1.30 10.67 9.11
C VAL A 58 -0.61 12.00 9.37
N GLN A 59 0.65 11.95 9.77
CA GLN A 59 1.51 13.13 9.77
C GLN A 59 2.01 13.34 8.35
N TYR A 60 1.55 14.43 7.72
CA TYR A 60 1.91 14.77 6.35
C TYR A 60 2.87 15.96 6.33
N ILE A 61 4.03 15.79 5.73
CA ILE A 61 5.07 16.83 5.61
C ILE A 61 5.19 17.24 4.14
N ASN A 62 5.04 18.54 3.89
CA ASN A 62 5.14 19.09 2.54
C ASN A 62 6.59 19.44 2.17
N HIS A 63 7.25 18.56 1.43
CA HIS A 63 8.59 18.80 0.87
C HIS A 63 8.57 19.48 -0.50
N SER A 64 7.39 19.74 -1.08
CA SER A 64 7.29 20.45 -2.36
C SER A 64 7.65 21.95 -2.20
N PRO A 65 8.07 22.62 -3.29
CA PRO A 65 8.25 24.07 -3.30
C PRO A 65 6.91 24.84 -3.29
N ASP A 66 5.77 24.13 -3.36
CA ASP A 66 4.45 24.72 -3.49
C ASP A 66 3.74 24.83 -2.13
N THR A 67 2.88 25.84 -2.02
CA THR A 67 1.93 25.91 -0.89
C THR A 67 0.67 25.12 -1.24
N LEU A 68 0.44 24.00 -0.56
CA LEU A 68 -0.72 23.15 -0.78
C LEU A 68 -1.97 23.76 -0.11
N ARG A 69 -3.12 23.61 -0.76
CA ARG A 69 -4.43 24.09 -0.28
C ARG A 69 -5.50 23.00 -0.26
N VAL A 70 -5.22 21.93 -0.96
CA VAL A 70 -6.04 20.72 -1.04
C VAL A 70 -5.09 19.53 -0.95
N LEU A 71 -5.58 18.43 -0.40
CA LEU A 71 -4.97 17.11 -0.51
C LEU A 71 -5.97 16.18 -1.19
N TYR A 72 -5.47 15.18 -1.92
CA TYR A 72 -6.31 14.10 -2.41
C TYR A 72 -5.99 12.83 -1.63
N PHE A 73 -7.01 12.07 -1.28
CA PHE A 73 -6.87 10.78 -0.59
C PHE A 73 -7.52 9.70 -1.42
N HIS A 74 -6.82 8.59 -1.60
CA HIS A 74 -7.34 7.33 -2.10
C HIS A 74 -8.16 6.63 -1.02
N LEU A 75 -9.35 6.19 -1.42
CA LEU A 75 -10.34 5.45 -0.63
C LEU A 75 -10.67 4.14 -1.37
N TRP A 76 -9.63 3.42 -1.77
CA TRP A 76 -9.70 2.29 -2.71
C TRP A 76 -10.65 1.13 -2.35
N PRO A 77 -11.06 0.88 -1.09
CA PRO A 77 -12.15 -0.07 -0.84
C PRO A 77 -13.45 0.31 -1.55
N ASN A 78 -13.71 1.60 -1.81
CA ASN A 78 -14.89 2.05 -2.58
C ASN A 78 -14.86 1.66 -4.06
N ALA A 79 -13.74 1.18 -4.59
CA ALA A 79 -13.68 0.63 -5.94
C ALA A 79 -14.55 -0.64 -6.09
N TYR A 80 -14.86 -1.30 -4.97
CA TYR A 80 -15.70 -2.50 -4.90
C TYR A 80 -17.19 -2.17 -4.59
N SER A 81 -17.58 -0.89 -4.56
CA SER A 81 -18.89 -0.46 -4.05
C SER A 81 -20.04 -0.79 -5.01
N ASP A 82 -19.85 -0.56 -6.31
CA ASP A 82 -20.86 -0.77 -7.33
C ASP A 82 -20.28 -1.05 -8.73
N ASN A 83 -21.17 -1.26 -9.71
CA ASN A 83 -20.79 -1.61 -11.09
C ASN A 83 -20.41 -0.39 -11.95
N ASP A 84 -20.51 0.82 -11.41
CA ASP A 84 -20.18 2.08 -12.07
C ASP A 84 -18.82 2.61 -11.60
N THR A 85 -18.06 1.84 -10.81
CA THR A 85 -16.67 2.19 -10.45
C THR A 85 -15.69 1.97 -11.60
N PRO A 86 -14.54 2.68 -11.61
CA PRO A 86 -13.45 2.42 -12.57
C PRO A 86 -12.99 0.95 -12.59
N LEU A 87 -12.81 0.32 -11.42
CA LEU A 87 -12.49 -1.10 -11.29
C LEU A 87 -13.53 -1.98 -12.00
N ALA A 88 -14.82 -1.79 -11.71
CA ALA A 88 -15.89 -2.56 -12.31
C ALA A 88 -15.88 -2.44 -13.84
N ARG A 89 -15.77 -1.21 -14.36
CA ARG A 89 -15.70 -0.94 -15.79
C ARG A 89 -14.51 -1.64 -16.46
N GLN A 90 -13.35 -1.65 -15.80
CA GLN A 90 -12.17 -2.34 -16.31
C GLN A 90 -12.39 -3.86 -16.34
N ILE A 91 -12.91 -4.46 -15.27
CA ILE A 91 -13.17 -5.91 -15.27
C ILE A 91 -14.20 -6.30 -16.33
N PHE A 92 -15.26 -5.49 -16.53
CA PHE A 92 -16.25 -5.76 -17.58
C PHE A 92 -15.70 -5.67 -19.00
N SER A 93 -14.71 -4.81 -19.23
CA SER A 93 -14.09 -4.69 -20.55
C SER A 93 -13.29 -5.94 -20.91
N PHE A 94 -12.74 -6.65 -19.92
CA PHE A 94 -11.97 -7.88 -20.11
C PHE A 94 -12.84 -9.15 -20.07
N ASN A 95 -13.77 -9.25 -19.11
CA ASN A 95 -14.47 -10.51 -18.80
C ASN A 95 -15.95 -10.54 -19.24
N GLY A 96 -16.46 -9.45 -19.84
CA GLY A 96 -17.84 -9.31 -20.27
C GLY A 96 -18.78 -8.76 -19.18
N LYS A 97 -20.03 -8.45 -19.57
CA LYS A 97 -21.01 -7.67 -18.79
C LYS A 97 -21.69 -8.43 -17.63
N GLN A 98 -20.98 -9.30 -16.92
CA GLN A 98 -21.53 -9.84 -15.66
C GLN A 98 -21.44 -8.76 -14.59
N LYS A 99 -22.58 -8.27 -14.09
CA LYS A 99 -22.61 -7.22 -13.05
C LYS A 99 -22.16 -7.79 -11.70
N LEU A 100 -20.85 -7.75 -11.44
CA LEU A 100 -20.16 -8.21 -10.22
C LEU A 100 -20.90 -7.78 -8.96
N PHE A 101 -21.01 -6.47 -8.75
CA PHE A 101 -21.47 -5.89 -7.49
C PHE A 101 -23.00 -5.82 -7.36
N LYS A 102 -23.72 -6.71 -8.05
CA LYS A 102 -25.13 -6.98 -7.72
C LYS A 102 -25.27 -7.90 -6.51
N ASP A 103 -24.32 -8.81 -6.33
CA ASP A 103 -24.23 -9.64 -5.14
C ASP A 103 -23.62 -8.83 -4.00
N PRO A 104 -24.32 -8.65 -2.86
CA PRO A 104 -23.78 -7.94 -1.71
C PRO A 104 -22.49 -8.56 -1.15
N GLU A 105 -22.25 -9.87 -1.27
CA GLU A 105 -20.99 -10.49 -0.80
C GLU A 105 -19.78 -10.01 -1.61
N LEU A 106 -19.98 -9.64 -2.87
CA LEU A 106 -18.90 -9.15 -3.73
C LEU A 106 -18.58 -7.68 -3.49
N ARG A 107 -19.43 -6.95 -2.75
CA ARG A 107 -19.25 -5.52 -2.47
C ARG A 107 -18.33 -5.28 -1.28
N GLY A 108 -17.37 -4.39 -1.49
CA GLY A 108 -16.58 -3.75 -0.45
C GLY A 108 -16.73 -2.23 -0.52
N PHE A 109 -16.43 -1.56 0.58
CA PHE A 109 -16.43 -0.10 0.64
C PHE A 109 -15.70 0.36 1.91
N ILE A 110 -15.34 1.64 1.93
CA ILE A 110 -14.88 2.37 3.10
C ILE A 110 -15.85 3.52 3.40
N ASP A 111 -16.29 3.62 4.64
CA ASP A 111 -17.19 4.67 5.11
C ASP A 111 -16.82 5.14 6.52
N SER A 112 -17.74 5.88 7.16
CA SER A 112 -17.57 6.39 8.53
C SER A 112 -16.39 7.36 8.68
N LEU A 113 -15.93 7.95 7.57
CA LEU A 113 -14.85 8.94 7.50
C LEU A 113 -15.28 10.26 8.15
N ASP A 114 -14.43 10.78 9.03
CA ASP A 114 -14.51 12.13 9.62
C ASP A 114 -13.12 12.74 9.61
N PHE A 115 -12.68 13.23 8.43
CA PHE A 115 -11.38 13.85 8.30
C PHE A 115 -11.26 15.11 9.18
N ARG A 116 -10.19 15.14 9.96
CA ARG A 116 -9.77 16.29 10.78
C ARG A 116 -8.33 16.64 10.47
N ILE A 117 -7.99 17.91 10.59
CA ILE A 117 -6.61 18.40 10.50
C ILE A 117 -6.30 19.18 11.75
N ASN A 118 -5.28 18.73 12.51
CA ASN A 118 -4.92 19.27 13.82
C ASN A 118 -6.16 19.40 14.73
N ASP A 119 -6.91 18.30 14.84
CA ASP A 119 -8.17 18.16 15.60
C ASP A 119 -9.34 19.05 15.14
N LEU A 120 -9.21 19.79 14.05
CA LEU A 120 -10.30 20.59 13.47
C LEU A 120 -10.96 19.87 12.29
N PRO A 121 -12.30 19.82 12.22
CA PRO A 121 -12.98 19.20 11.08
C PRO A 121 -12.62 19.95 9.79
N VAL A 122 -12.51 19.21 8.68
CA VAL A 122 -12.25 19.76 7.35
C VAL A 122 -13.36 19.41 6.37
N SER A 123 -13.58 20.29 5.40
CA SER A 123 -14.49 20.01 4.30
C SER A 123 -13.80 19.06 3.32
N TRP A 124 -14.49 17.99 2.96
CA TRP A 124 -14.03 17.06 1.93
C TRP A 124 -15.20 16.57 1.07
N LYS A 125 -14.90 16.02 -0.10
CA LYS A 125 -15.88 15.44 -1.03
C LYS A 125 -15.23 14.34 -1.86
N LEU A 126 -16.01 13.38 -2.32
CA LEU A 126 -15.57 12.44 -3.36
C LEU A 126 -15.45 13.15 -4.72
N LEU A 127 -14.52 12.70 -5.54
CA LEU A 127 -14.39 13.19 -6.91
C LEU A 127 -15.52 12.63 -7.80
N PRO A 128 -16.00 13.41 -8.79
CA PRO A 128 -16.96 12.91 -9.77
C PRO A 128 -16.44 11.65 -10.48
N ASP A 129 -17.29 10.63 -10.58
CA ASP A 129 -17.00 9.34 -11.24
C ASP A 129 -15.82 8.52 -10.64
N GLN A 130 -15.30 8.94 -9.48
CA GLN A 130 -14.21 8.30 -8.73
C GLN A 130 -14.59 8.21 -7.24
N PRO A 131 -15.49 7.28 -6.85
CA PRO A 131 -15.97 7.16 -5.47
C PRO A 131 -14.88 6.71 -4.49
N ASP A 132 -13.74 6.30 -5.02
CA ASP A 132 -12.53 5.86 -4.33
C ASP A 132 -11.44 6.93 -4.27
N VAL A 133 -11.79 8.20 -4.54
CA VAL A 133 -10.87 9.33 -4.36
C VAL A 133 -11.62 10.52 -3.74
N SER A 134 -11.06 11.09 -2.68
CA SER A 134 -11.58 12.29 -2.02
C SER A 134 -10.65 13.49 -2.17
N GLU A 135 -11.23 14.68 -2.34
CA GLU A 135 -10.56 15.97 -2.21
C GLU A 135 -10.82 16.53 -0.80
N ILE A 136 -9.76 16.77 -0.03
CA ILE A 136 -9.79 17.39 1.29
C ILE A 136 -9.33 18.84 1.17
N LYS A 137 -10.17 19.79 1.57
CA LYS A 137 -9.83 21.22 1.57
C LYS A 137 -9.18 21.60 2.89
N LEU A 138 -7.94 22.10 2.83
CA LEU A 138 -7.21 22.51 4.03
C LEU A 138 -7.83 23.77 4.65
N ASN A 139 -7.99 23.77 5.98
CA ASN A 139 -8.44 24.95 6.73
C ASN A 139 -7.44 26.11 6.67
N SER A 140 -6.15 25.76 6.62
CA SER A 140 -5.03 26.69 6.44
C SER A 140 -4.10 26.17 5.34
N PRO A 141 -3.53 27.03 4.48
CA PRO A 141 -2.57 26.59 3.47
C PRO A 141 -1.34 25.94 4.13
N LEU A 142 -0.85 24.86 3.53
CA LEU A 142 0.33 24.14 3.97
C LEU A 142 1.56 24.63 3.18
N PRO A 143 2.43 25.48 3.76
CA PRO A 143 3.60 26.01 3.06
C PRO A 143 4.66 24.92 2.80
N PRO A 144 5.66 25.18 1.94
CA PRO A 144 6.86 24.35 1.84
C PRO A 144 7.52 24.13 3.20
N GLY A 145 7.89 22.89 3.50
CA GLY A 145 8.42 22.45 4.80
C GLY A 145 7.41 22.41 5.94
N GLY A 146 6.14 22.75 5.67
CA GLY A 146 5.07 22.69 6.68
C GLY A 146 4.60 21.26 6.93
N GLU A 147 4.04 21.04 8.11
CA GLU A 147 3.51 19.76 8.57
C GLU A 147 2.07 19.93 9.10
N ILE A 148 1.25 18.90 8.92
CA ILE A 148 -0.07 18.78 9.53
C ILE A 148 -0.33 17.35 9.99
N LEU A 149 -1.14 17.20 11.04
CA LEU A 149 -1.68 15.92 11.47
C LEU A 149 -3.10 15.76 10.92
N ILE A 150 -3.31 14.75 10.09
CA ILE A 150 -4.61 14.38 9.53
C ILE A 150 -5.12 13.17 10.32
N THR A 151 -6.38 13.16 10.73
CA THR A 151 -6.97 12.00 11.40
C THR A 151 -8.33 11.67 10.83
N THR A 152 -8.70 10.39 10.83
CA THR A 152 -10.06 9.96 10.54
C THR A 152 -10.34 8.59 11.15
N PRO A 153 -11.51 8.37 11.76
CA PRO A 153 -12.04 7.02 11.89
C PRO A 153 -12.42 6.50 10.51
N PHE A 154 -12.47 5.18 10.34
CA PHE A 154 -13.05 4.57 9.16
C PHE A 154 -13.52 3.15 9.43
N HIS A 155 -14.48 2.71 8.63
CA HIS A 155 -14.96 1.34 8.60
C HIS A 155 -14.83 0.79 7.19
N VAL A 156 -14.37 -0.46 7.07
CA VAL A 156 -14.24 -1.17 5.80
C VAL A 156 -15.08 -2.43 5.82
N LYS A 157 -15.99 -2.54 4.86
CA LYS A 157 -16.59 -3.84 4.53
C LYS A 157 -15.66 -4.59 3.59
N ILE A 158 -15.21 -5.77 3.99
CA ILE A 158 -14.30 -6.60 3.20
C ILE A 158 -15.13 -7.40 2.18
N PRO A 159 -14.86 -7.27 0.86
CA PRO A 159 -15.56 -8.06 -0.14
C PRO A 159 -15.07 -9.52 -0.13
N LYS A 160 -15.86 -10.42 -0.72
CA LYS A 160 -15.39 -11.75 -1.08
C LYS A 160 -14.19 -11.64 -2.02
N GLY A 161 -13.12 -12.35 -1.72
CA GLY A 161 -11.81 -12.26 -2.39
C GLY A 161 -11.74 -12.92 -3.77
N VAL A 162 -12.75 -12.70 -4.62
CA VAL A 162 -12.86 -13.26 -5.99
C VAL A 162 -12.78 -12.21 -7.09
N THR A 163 -12.74 -10.92 -6.72
CA THR A 163 -12.80 -9.81 -7.68
C THR A 163 -11.41 -9.26 -8.01
N SER A 164 -10.63 -8.88 -7.00
CA SER A 164 -9.28 -8.33 -7.17
C SER A 164 -8.46 -8.52 -5.89
N ARG A 165 -7.65 -7.53 -5.47
CA ARG A 165 -6.62 -7.70 -4.42
C ARG A 165 -7.06 -7.39 -2.99
N LEU A 166 -8.27 -6.92 -2.72
CA LEU A 166 -8.83 -6.83 -1.36
C LEU A 166 -9.90 -7.93 -1.19
N GLY A 167 -9.87 -8.68 -0.09
CA GLY A 167 -10.99 -9.54 0.25
C GLY A 167 -10.74 -10.69 1.22
N HIS A 168 -11.73 -11.58 1.32
CA HIS A 168 -11.65 -12.78 2.15
C HIS A 168 -12.23 -14.03 1.45
N ILE A 169 -11.69 -15.21 1.78
CA ILE A 169 -12.25 -16.52 1.40
C ILE A 169 -12.24 -17.41 2.63
N GLY A 170 -13.43 -17.71 3.16
CA GLY A 170 -13.54 -18.41 4.44
C GLY A 170 -12.81 -17.64 5.54
N PRO A 171 -11.89 -18.28 6.30
CA PRO A 171 -11.11 -17.61 7.33
C PRO A 171 -9.87 -16.90 6.79
N THR A 172 -9.56 -16.97 5.50
CA THR A 172 -8.36 -16.33 4.93
C THR A 172 -8.68 -14.89 4.55
N TYR A 173 -7.88 -13.95 5.04
CA TYR A 173 -7.99 -12.52 4.73
C TYR A 173 -6.79 -12.03 3.95
N GLN A 174 -7.08 -11.20 2.96
CA GLN A 174 -6.12 -10.43 2.19
C GLN A 174 -6.53 -8.96 2.30
N ILE A 175 -5.81 -8.22 3.13
CA ILE A 175 -6.13 -6.85 3.52
C ILE A 175 -5.08 -5.92 2.93
N THR A 176 -5.39 -5.42 1.75
CA THR A 176 -4.52 -4.56 0.95
C THR A 176 -5.34 -3.36 0.50
N GLN A 177 -4.70 -2.21 0.31
CA GLN A 177 -5.39 -1.00 -0.18
C GLN A 177 -6.64 -0.65 0.68
N TRP A 178 -6.50 -0.83 1.99
CA TRP A 178 -7.61 -0.95 2.94
C TRP A 178 -7.81 0.28 3.84
N PHE A 179 -6.89 1.24 3.80
CA PHE A 179 -6.91 2.45 4.61
C PHE A 179 -6.87 3.70 3.70
N PRO A 180 -7.40 4.85 4.15
CA PRO A 180 -7.24 6.11 3.43
C PRO A 180 -5.77 6.49 3.27
N LYS A 181 -5.37 6.90 2.05
CA LYS A 181 -3.97 7.20 1.75
C LYS A 181 -3.85 8.46 0.91
N PRO A 182 -2.98 9.43 1.23
CA PRO A 182 -2.73 10.57 0.36
C PRO A 182 -2.28 10.11 -1.04
N ALA A 183 -2.89 10.70 -2.06
CA ALA A 183 -2.41 10.61 -3.43
C ALA A 183 -1.07 11.32 -3.54
N VAL A 184 -0.20 10.84 -4.43
CA VAL A 184 1.12 11.46 -4.60
C VAL A 184 1.02 12.88 -5.14
N TYR A 185 1.83 13.79 -4.59
CA TYR A 185 2.12 15.09 -5.18
C TYR A 185 3.58 15.14 -5.60
N ASP A 186 3.84 15.17 -6.90
CA ASP A 186 5.18 15.28 -7.46
C ASP A 186 5.33 16.54 -8.31
N ARG A 187 6.44 16.65 -9.05
CA ARG A 187 6.72 17.75 -9.99
C ARG A 187 5.65 17.97 -11.09
N ASN A 188 4.77 16.99 -11.32
CA ASN A 188 3.67 17.06 -12.28
C ASN A 188 2.33 17.37 -11.61
N GLY A 189 2.32 17.58 -10.29
CA GLY A 189 1.15 17.86 -9.48
C GLY A 189 0.58 16.59 -8.82
N TRP A 190 -0.73 16.62 -8.56
CA TRP A 190 -1.43 15.54 -7.89
C TRP A 190 -1.70 14.34 -8.81
N HIS A 191 -1.59 13.13 -8.26
CA HIS A 191 -1.95 11.87 -8.93
C HIS A 191 -3.15 11.17 -8.27
N PRO A 192 -4.36 11.78 -8.31
CA PRO A 192 -5.59 11.25 -7.71
C PRO A 192 -6.17 10.11 -8.56
N ILE A 193 -5.48 8.97 -8.60
CA ILE A 193 -5.89 7.81 -9.40
C ILE A 193 -6.91 6.91 -8.68
N SER A 194 -7.91 6.43 -9.42
CA SER A 194 -8.78 5.36 -8.95
C SER A 194 -8.08 4.00 -9.02
N TYR A 195 -8.52 3.09 -8.15
CA TYR A 195 -8.09 1.71 -8.14
C TYR A 195 -8.56 0.97 -9.40
N LEU A 196 -7.65 0.18 -9.94
CA LEU A 196 -7.86 -0.68 -11.09
C LEU A 196 -7.29 -2.08 -10.77
N ASP A 197 -7.81 -3.09 -11.45
CA ASP A 197 -7.35 -4.48 -11.35
C ASP A 197 -5.95 -4.65 -11.95
N GLN A 198 -5.70 -3.99 -13.09
CA GLN A 198 -4.39 -3.91 -13.72
C GLN A 198 -3.73 -2.56 -13.43
N GLY A 199 -2.47 -2.60 -13.03
CA GLY A 199 -1.65 -1.43 -12.72
C GLY A 199 -0.91 -1.57 -11.40
N GLU A 200 0.08 -0.70 -11.25
CA GLU A 200 0.82 -0.48 -10.01
C GLU A 200 0.24 0.68 -9.21
N PHE A 201 0.56 0.68 -7.91
CA PHE A 201 0.15 1.72 -6.98
C PHE A 201 1.21 2.81 -6.90
N TYR A 202 0.77 4.07 -6.81
CA TYR A 202 1.66 5.21 -6.61
C TYR A 202 1.30 5.92 -5.30
N SER A 203 2.23 5.92 -4.34
CA SER A 203 1.97 6.32 -2.96
C SER A 203 3.19 7.01 -2.36
N GLU A 204 2.94 7.93 -1.43
CA GLU A 204 4.00 8.60 -0.67
C GLU A 204 4.70 7.62 0.27
N PHE A 205 5.96 7.90 0.58
CA PHE A 205 6.74 7.12 1.53
C PHE A 205 6.60 7.69 2.94
N GLY A 206 6.73 6.83 3.93
CA GLY A 206 6.91 7.23 5.32
C GLY A 206 6.90 6.04 6.26
N ASP A 207 6.82 6.34 7.54
CA ASP A 207 6.85 5.33 8.60
C ASP A 207 5.44 4.82 8.93
N PHE A 208 5.35 3.57 9.37
CA PHE A 208 4.12 2.91 9.77
C PHE A 208 4.24 2.38 11.20
N ASP A 209 3.32 2.75 12.07
CA ASP A 209 3.09 2.17 13.40
C ASP A 209 1.65 1.62 13.44
N VAL A 210 1.50 0.31 13.26
CA VAL A 210 0.20 -0.32 13.02
C VAL A 210 -0.13 -1.33 14.11
N ARG A 211 -1.30 -1.21 14.73
CA ARG A 211 -1.85 -2.14 15.71
C ARG A 211 -3.04 -2.87 15.12
N ILE A 212 -2.94 -4.19 15.00
CA ILE A 212 -3.97 -5.06 14.43
C ILE A 212 -4.58 -5.89 15.53
N THR A 213 -5.85 -5.63 15.85
CA THR A 213 -6.64 -6.39 16.81
C THR A 213 -7.52 -7.40 16.09
N LEU A 214 -7.42 -8.68 16.47
CA LEU A 214 -8.14 -9.78 15.82
C LEU A 214 -8.27 -10.99 16.75
N PRO A 215 -9.13 -11.99 16.45
CA PRO A 215 -9.25 -13.18 17.26
C PRO A 215 -7.90 -13.91 17.46
N GLU A 216 -7.65 -14.40 18.67
CA GLU A 216 -6.30 -14.80 19.12
C GLU A 216 -5.64 -15.92 18.29
N HIS A 217 -6.45 -16.76 17.62
CA HIS A 217 -5.98 -17.89 16.83
C HIS A 217 -5.53 -17.52 15.41
N TYR A 218 -5.70 -16.28 14.97
CA TYR A 218 -5.17 -15.83 13.70
C TYR A 218 -3.64 -15.69 13.75
N THR A 219 -2.98 -16.13 12.68
CA THR A 219 -1.59 -15.80 12.39
C THR A 219 -1.57 -14.72 11.31
N VAL A 220 -0.76 -13.67 11.50
CA VAL A 220 -0.70 -12.51 10.60
C VAL A 220 0.65 -12.46 9.88
N ALA A 221 0.60 -12.35 8.56
CA ALA A 221 1.72 -11.92 7.71
C ALA A 221 1.48 -10.47 7.31
N ALA A 222 2.38 -9.55 7.64
CA ALA A 222 2.19 -8.13 7.35
C ALA A 222 3.48 -7.48 6.86
N SER A 223 3.33 -6.31 6.24
CA SER A 223 4.40 -5.33 6.08
C SER A 223 4.90 -4.88 7.46
N GLY A 224 6.16 -4.44 7.52
CA GLY A 224 6.79 -4.03 8.78
C GLY A 224 7.22 -5.21 9.67
N ASP A 225 7.95 -4.87 10.72
CA ASP A 225 8.48 -5.78 11.70
C ASP A 225 7.49 -5.95 12.87
N LEU A 226 7.16 -7.20 13.20
CA LEU A 226 6.36 -7.54 14.38
C LEU A 226 7.16 -7.22 15.65
N GLN A 227 6.56 -6.45 16.57
CA GLN A 227 7.20 -6.01 17.81
C GLN A 227 6.93 -6.94 19.00
N ASP A 228 5.83 -7.70 18.97
CA ASP A 228 5.39 -8.53 20.11
C ASP A 228 6.24 -9.79 20.29
N SER A 229 7.03 -9.83 21.37
CA SER A 229 7.91 -10.97 21.69
C SER A 229 7.15 -12.29 21.96
N THR A 230 5.95 -12.21 22.52
CA THR A 230 5.08 -13.38 22.78
C THR A 230 4.56 -13.98 21.48
N GLU A 231 4.16 -13.14 20.52
CA GLU A 231 3.72 -13.61 19.20
C GLU A 231 4.91 -14.12 18.37
N LEU A 232 6.08 -13.48 18.45
CA LEU A 232 7.31 -13.99 17.82
C LEU A 232 7.67 -15.40 18.33
N ALA A 233 7.60 -15.64 19.64
CA ALA A 233 7.82 -16.96 20.22
C ALA A 233 6.78 -18.00 19.76
N ARG A 234 5.52 -17.56 19.56
CA ARG A 234 4.47 -18.41 18.96
C ARG A 234 4.79 -18.76 17.51
N LEU A 235 5.26 -17.79 16.71
CA LEU A 235 5.69 -18.01 15.33
C LEU A 235 6.89 -18.96 15.26
N ASP A 236 7.85 -18.86 16.19
CA ASP A 236 8.96 -19.82 16.30
C ASP A 236 8.48 -21.24 16.58
N THR A 237 7.47 -21.39 17.46
CA THR A 237 6.84 -22.68 17.74
C THR A 237 6.17 -23.25 16.49
N LEU A 238 5.45 -22.41 15.72
CA LEU A 238 4.84 -22.83 14.45
C LEU A 238 5.88 -23.17 13.38
N ALA A 239 7.01 -22.46 13.32
CA ALA A 239 8.09 -22.72 12.38
C ALA A 239 8.83 -24.03 12.68
N ALA A 240 8.90 -24.43 13.95
CA ALA A 240 9.45 -25.71 14.38
C ALA A 240 8.52 -26.91 14.05
N ASP A 241 7.21 -26.67 13.92
CA ASP A 241 6.26 -27.70 13.47
C ASP A 241 6.40 -27.94 11.96
N THR A 242 7.02 -29.06 11.61
CA THR A 242 7.26 -29.48 10.22
C THR A 242 6.38 -30.66 9.79
N ASP A 243 5.45 -31.13 10.64
CA ASP A 243 4.64 -32.33 10.36
C ASP A 243 3.80 -32.17 9.10
N TRP A 244 3.37 -30.95 8.80
CA TRP A 244 2.60 -30.58 7.62
C TRP A 244 3.36 -30.83 6.30
N LYS A 245 4.71 -30.94 6.34
CA LYS A 245 5.54 -31.27 5.17
C LYS A 245 5.55 -32.77 4.85
N SER A 246 5.14 -33.62 5.79
CA SER A 246 5.15 -35.08 5.61
C SER A 246 4.12 -35.54 4.58
N ILE A 247 4.44 -36.59 3.81
CA ILE A 247 3.56 -37.15 2.77
C ILE A 247 2.15 -37.46 3.31
N ARG A 248 2.04 -37.92 4.57
CA ARG A 248 0.77 -38.26 5.23
C ARG A 248 -0.12 -37.03 5.50
N MET A 249 0.49 -35.86 5.65
CA MET A 249 -0.17 -34.61 6.05
C MET A 249 -0.34 -33.61 4.90
N LEU A 250 0.27 -33.85 3.74
CA LEU A 250 0.11 -32.96 2.58
C LEU A 250 -1.36 -32.75 2.23
N GLY A 251 -1.76 -31.48 2.08
CA GLY A 251 -3.13 -31.09 1.76
C GLY A 251 -4.13 -31.18 2.91
N LYS A 252 -3.75 -31.70 4.10
CA LYS A 252 -4.67 -31.80 5.24
C LYS A 252 -4.68 -30.52 6.06
N THR A 253 -5.86 -29.96 6.27
CA THR A 253 -6.07 -28.79 7.12
C THR A 253 -6.11 -29.19 8.59
N LYS A 254 -5.61 -28.32 9.46
CA LYS A 254 -5.77 -28.44 10.91
C LYS A 254 -7.10 -27.79 11.30
N HIS A 255 -7.87 -28.44 12.16
CA HIS A 255 -9.02 -27.78 12.79
C HIS A 255 -8.48 -26.81 13.85
N VAL A 256 -8.78 -25.52 13.67
CA VAL A 256 -8.45 -24.48 14.63
C VAL A 256 -9.77 -23.88 15.10
N PRO A 257 -10.07 -23.90 16.40
CA PRO A 257 -11.35 -23.42 16.91
C PRO A 257 -11.56 -21.93 16.61
N LEU A 258 -12.81 -21.49 16.64
CA LEU A 258 -13.13 -20.07 16.72
C LEU A 258 -12.84 -19.59 18.14
N SER A 259 -12.40 -18.34 18.29
CA SER A 259 -12.25 -17.69 19.59
C SER A 259 -12.90 -16.32 19.55
N THR A 260 -13.60 -15.96 20.61
CA THR A 260 -14.09 -14.60 20.85
C THR A 260 -13.06 -13.75 21.60
N THR A 261 -12.00 -14.36 22.10
CA THR A 261 -10.87 -13.66 22.71
C THR A 261 -10.00 -13.08 21.62
N THR A 262 -9.66 -11.79 21.75
CA THR A 262 -8.81 -11.08 20.80
C THR A 262 -7.39 -10.93 21.32
N LYS A 263 -6.46 -10.73 20.39
CA LYS A 263 -5.11 -10.22 20.65
C LYS A 263 -4.88 -8.98 19.79
N THR A 264 -3.92 -8.15 20.19
CA THR A 264 -3.46 -7.00 19.41
C THR A 264 -2.00 -7.22 19.06
N LEU A 265 -1.67 -7.10 17.78
CA LEU A 265 -0.30 -7.22 17.25
C LEU A 265 0.19 -5.85 16.80
N HIS A 266 1.40 -5.47 17.20
CA HIS A 266 2.04 -4.21 16.87
C HIS A 266 3.13 -4.43 15.81
N TYR A 267 3.01 -3.74 14.68
CA TYR A 267 3.97 -3.73 13.59
C TYR A 267 4.57 -2.33 13.42
N ARG A 268 5.87 -2.28 13.11
CA ARG A 268 6.56 -1.04 12.76
C ARG A 268 7.32 -1.19 11.46
N GLY A 269 7.20 -0.22 10.56
CA GLY A 269 7.97 -0.17 9.31
C GLY A 269 8.47 1.24 9.08
N GLU A 270 9.69 1.37 8.58
CA GLU A 270 10.28 2.67 8.25
C GLU A 270 10.42 2.79 6.72
N ASN A 271 10.21 3.99 6.19
CA ASN A 271 10.37 4.29 4.77
C ASN A 271 9.66 3.28 3.83
N MET A 272 8.36 3.11 4.04
CA MET A 272 7.48 2.24 3.25
C MET A 272 6.45 3.08 2.49
N HIS A 273 6.02 2.60 1.32
CA HIS A 273 5.01 3.29 0.50
C HIS A 273 3.61 2.67 0.62
N ASP A 274 3.50 1.51 1.27
CA ASP A 274 2.23 0.83 1.49
C ASP A 274 2.32 -0.12 2.68
N PHE A 275 1.16 -0.48 3.25
CA PHE A 275 1.06 -1.46 4.33
C PHE A 275 -0.06 -2.46 4.04
N ALA A 276 0.33 -3.72 3.87
CA ALA A 276 -0.60 -4.83 3.65
C ALA A 276 -0.48 -5.87 4.74
N TRP A 277 -1.57 -6.59 5.01
CA TRP A 277 -1.54 -7.73 5.91
C TRP A 277 -2.51 -8.83 5.49
N PHE A 278 -2.18 -10.05 5.90
CA PHE A 278 -2.86 -11.28 5.55
C PHE A 278 -3.04 -12.09 6.81
N ALA A 279 -4.19 -12.73 6.97
CA ALA A 279 -4.49 -13.47 8.17
C ALA A 279 -5.17 -14.80 7.86
N ASP A 280 -4.71 -15.85 8.52
CA ASP A 280 -5.38 -17.15 8.52
C ASP A 280 -5.12 -17.86 9.85
N ARG A 281 -6.12 -18.62 10.32
CA ARG A 281 -6.00 -19.46 11.52
C ARG A 281 -5.15 -20.72 11.28
N GLN A 282 -5.00 -21.12 10.03
CA GLN A 282 -4.41 -22.39 9.60
C GLN A 282 -3.05 -22.22 8.91
N PHE A 283 -2.40 -21.06 9.03
CA PHE A 283 -1.06 -20.89 8.48
C PHE A 283 -0.08 -21.87 9.12
N ASN A 284 0.58 -22.64 8.26
CA ASN A 284 1.87 -23.23 8.54
C ASN A 284 2.94 -22.16 8.32
N VAL A 285 3.97 -22.17 9.16
CA VAL A 285 5.03 -21.16 9.14
C VAL A 285 6.36 -21.83 8.81
N MET A 286 7.21 -21.14 8.07
CA MET A 286 8.64 -21.39 8.02
C MET A 286 9.38 -20.12 8.42
N LYS A 287 10.54 -20.29 9.04
CA LYS A 287 11.45 -19.21 9.41
C LYS A 287 12.84 -19.47 8.85
N GLY A 288 13.47 -18.44 8.35
CA GLY A 288 14.87 -18.41 7.94
C GLY A 288 15.52 -17.09 8.33
N MET A 289 16.80 -16.98 7.99
CA MET A 289 17.58 -15.77 8.12
C MET A 289 18.61 -15.74 7.00
N ILE A 290 18.91 -14.55 6.48
CA ILE A 290 20.01 -14.30 5.56
C ILE A 290 20.92 -13.19 6.09
N LYS A 291 22.19 -13.22 5.69
CA LYS A 291 23.15 -12.13 5.95
C LYS A 291 23.39 -11.38 4.65
N LEU A 292 23.10 -10.09 4.66
CA LEU A 292 23.25 -9.25 3.49
C LEU A 292 24.73 -9.12 3.09
N PRO A 293 25.02 -9.10 1.78
CA PRO A 293 26.38 -9.21 1.27
C PRO A 293 27.26 -8.01 1.61
N GLU A 294 26.71 -6.78 1.65
CA GLU A 294 27.50 -5.57 1.86
C GLU A 294 27.60 -5.20 3.35
N SER A 295 26.47 -5.05 4.04
CA SER A 295 26.45 -4.64 5.46
C SER A 295 26.66 -5.79 6.44
N GLY A 296 26.45 -7.04 6.03
CA GLY A 296 26.40 -8.19 6.94
C GLY A 296 25.17 -8.21 7.85
N ARG A 297 24.22 -7.27 7.70
CA ARG A 297 22.99 -7.21 8.50
C ARG A 297 22.15 -8.48 8.28
N GLU A 298 21.57 -8.97 9.37
CA GLU A 298 20.68 -10.13 9.33
C GLU A 298 19.26 -9.69 8.96
N VAL A 299 18.66 -10.39 8.00
CA VAL A 299 17.25 -10.21 7.61
C VAL A 299 16.51 -11.50 7.95
N THR A 300 15.44 -11.39 8.75
CA THR A 300 14.59 -12.55 9.09
C THR A 300 13.62 -12.81 7.96
N THR A 301 13.52 -14.05 7.51
CA THR A 301 12.58 -14.44 6.46
C THR A 301 11.49 -15.35 6.99
N TRP A 302 10.25 -15.06 6.62
CA TRP A 302 9.08 -15.84 7.00
C TRP A 302 8.39 -16.35 5.74
N VAL A 303 7.87 -17.57 5.79
CA VAL A 303 6.92 -18.08 4.81
C VAL A 303 5.68 -18.56 5.52
N MET A 304 4.52 -18.04 5.14
CA MET A 304 3.23 -18.42 5.71
C MET A 304 2.32 -18.98 4.62
N LEU A 305 1.79 -20.18 4.83
CA LEU A 305 0.99 -20.87 3.83
C LEU A 305 -0.09 -21.72 4.46
N THR A 306 -1.16 -22.00 3.73
CA THR A 306 -2.17 -22.96 4.18
C THR A 306 -1.78 -24.39 3.75
N ALA A 307 -2.57 -25.38 4.13
CA ALA A 307 -2.38 -26.75 3.62
C ALA A 307 -2.62 -26.85 2.10
N ARG A 308 -3.32 -25.88 1.50
CA ARG A 308 -3.59 -25.85 0.07
C ARG A 308 -2.27 -25.75 -0.69
N GLN A 309 -2.02 -26.69 -1.61
CA GLN A 309 -0.79 -26.75 -2.40
C GLN A 309 0.51 -26.77 -1.56
N SER A 310 0.45 -27.21 -0.29
CA SER A 310 1.63 -27.22 0.61
C SER A 310 2.82 -28.04 0.07
N ARG A 311 2.56 -29.01 -0.83
CA ARG A 311 3.58 -29.75 -1.58
C ARG A 311 4.46 -28.84 -2.45
N LEU A 312 3.89 -27.83 -3.11
CA LEU A 312 4.64 -26.91 -3.98
C LEU A 312 5.50 -25.94 -3.17
N TRP A 313 5.06 -25.62 -1.96
CA TRP A 313 5.65 -24.60 -1.10
C TRP A 313 6.79 -25.12 -0.20
N GLN A 314 7.13 -26.42 -0.25
CA GLN A 314 8.17 -26.99 0.63
C GLN A 314 9.54 -26.30 0.52
N LYS A 315 9.86 -25.77 -0.66
CA LYS A 315 11.11 -25.05 -0.95
C LYS A 315 10.95 -23.53 -0.94
N ALA A 316 9.77 -23.00 -0.63
CA ALA A 316 9.48 -21.58 -0.71
C ALA A 316 10.50 -20.73 0.06
N LEU A 317 10.84 -21.11 1.30
CA LEU A 317 11.83 -20.37 2.11
C LEU A 317 13.21 -20.31 1.46
N ILE A 318 13.64 -21.40 0.79
CA ILE A 318 14.93 -21.43 0.07
C ILE A 318 14.89 -20.42 -1.08
N TYR A 319 13.80 -20.42 -1.85
CA TYR A 319 13.64 -19.50 -2.98
C TYR A 319 13.52 -18.04 -2.53
N THR A 320 12.80 -17.78 -1.43
CA THR A 320 12.73 -16.45 -0.81
C THR A 320 14.12 -15.96 -0.42
N ASN A 321 14.89 -16.76 0.32
CA ASN A 321 16.24 -16.39 0.75
C ASN A 321 17.17 -16.16 -0.45
N GLN A 322 17.10 -17.03 -1.46
CA GLN A 322 17.92 -16.89 -2.66
C GLN A 322 17.58 -15.61 -3.43
N ALA A 323 16.30 -15.31 -3.62
CA ALA A 323 15.87 -14.11 -4.33
C ALA A 323 16.38 -12.83 -3.65
N ILE A 324 16.21 -12.72 -2.32
CA ILE A 324 16.69 -11.53 -1.59
C ILE A 324 18.22 -11.43 -1.70
N MET A 325 18.96 -12.53 -1.54
CA MET A 325 20.42 -12.52 -1.70
C MET A 325 20.87 -12.13 -3.11
N ASP A 326 20.24 -12.68 -4.15
CA ASP A 326 20.61 -12.40 -5.54
C ASP A 326 20.37 -10.92 -5.88
N PHE A 327 19.20 -10.38 -5.54
CA PHE A 327 18.92 -8.96 -5.74
C PHE A 327 19.84 -8.08 -4.88
N SER A 328 20.13 -8.45 -3.63
CA SER A 328 21.06 -7.68 -2.81
C SER A 328 22.47 -7.63 -3.38
N ASN A 329 22.95 -8.71 -3.99
CA ASN A 329 24.24 -8.72 -4.68
C ASN A 329 24.24 -7.86 -5.97
N MET A 330 23.08 -7.71 -6.62
CA MET A 330 22.96 -7.02 -7.91
C MET A 330 22.73 -5.51 -7.77
N ILE A 331 21.88 -5.09 -6.84
CA ILE A 331 21.38 -3.71 -6.76
C ILE A 331 21.56 -3.04 -5.39
N GLY A 332 22.10 -3.77 -4.40
CA GLY A 332 22.38 -3.26 -3.06
C GLY A 332 21.54 -3.93 -1.98
N ASP A 333 22.00 -3.82 -0.74
CA ASP A 333 21.40 -4.46 0.44
C ASP A 333 19.89 -4.22 0.57
N TYR A 334 19.15 -5.30 0.81
CA TYR A 334 17.70 -5.26 1.01
C TYR A 334 17.33 -4.37 2.20
N PRO A 335 16.42 -3.39 2.07
CA PRO A 335 16.32 -2.28 3.03
C PRO A 335 15.62 -2.61 4.35
N TYR A 336 14.80 -3.68 4.42
CA TYR A 336 13.97 -3.98 5.60
C TYR A 336 14.60 -5.06 6.50
N ASN A 337 14.20 -5.16 7.77
CA ASN A 337 14.74 -6.15 8.72
C ASN A 337 14.09 -7.53 8.58
N SER A 338 12.92 -7.58 7.97
CA SER A 338 12.24 -8.82 7.67
C SER A 338 11.63 -8.84 6.26
N PHE A 339 11.41 -10.05 5.77
CA PHE A 339 10.62 -10.31 4.57
C PHE A 339 9.66 -11.47 4.83
N THR A 340 8.39 -11.29 4.50
CA THR A 340 7.39 -12.35 4.60
C THR A 340 6.87 -12.73 3.22
N LEU A 341 6.90 -14.02 2.89
CA LEU A 341 6.19 -14.58 1.74
C LEU A 341 4.90 -15.24 2.24
N VAL A 342 3.74 -14.85 1.70
CA VAL A 342 2.45 -15.40 2.12
C VAL A 342 1.70 -16.04 0.96
N GLN A 343 1.08 -17.18 1.21
CA GLN A 343 0.09 -17.76 0.32
C GLN A 343 -1.28 -17.18 0.64
N SER A 344 -1.93 -16.61 -0.36
CA SER A 344 -3.32 -16.13 -0.28
C SER A 344 -4.09 -16.62 -1.48
N PRO A 345 -5.42 -16.85 -1.39
CA PRO A 345 -6.25 -17.02 -2.57
C PRO A 345 -6.38 -15.67 -3.31
N LEU A 346 -5.32 -15.29 -4.01
CA LEU A 346 -5.30 -14.16 -4.93
C LEU A 346 -6.23 -14.43 -6.11
N SER A 347 -7.01 -13.41 -6.48
CA SER A 347 -7.90 -13.43 -7.65
C SER A 347 -7.44 -12.51 -8.77
N ALA A 348 -6.46 -11.64 -8.51
CA ALA A 348 -5.80 -10.79 -9.50
C ALA A 348 -4.29 -11.04 -9.52
N GLY A 349 -3.76 -11.40 -10.69
CA GLY A 349 -2.36 -11.77 -10.87
C GLY A 349 -1.98 -13.11 -10.24
N LEU A 350 -0.72 -13.52 -10.42
CA LEU A 350 -0.14 -14.71 -9.77
C LEU A 350 0.63 -14.38 -8.47
N GLY A 351 0.91 -13.09 -8.26
CA GLY A 351 1.54 -12.56 -7.05
C GLY A 351 1.44 -11.04 -7.01
N MET A 352 1.74 -10.46 -5.84
CA MET A 352 1.81 -9.01 -5.62
C MET A 352 2.86 -8.70 -4.54
N GLU A 353 3.63 -7.66 -4.74
CA GLU A 353 4.62 -7.12 -3.80
C GLU A 353 4.05 -5.98 -2.95
N TYR A 354 4.50 -5.94 -1.70
CA TYR A 354 4.32 -4.87 -0.73
C TYR A 354 5.66 -4.66 0.01
N PRO A 355 5.89 -3.51 0.65
CA PRO A 355 7.09 -3.33 1.48
C PRO A 355 7.21 -4.44 2.53
N GLY A 356 8.34 -5.16 2.52
CA GLY A 356 8.57 -6.26 3.48
C GLY A 356 7.77 -7.55 3.22
N LEU A 357 6.94 -7.63 2.17
CA LEU A 357 5.93 -8.67 2.05
C LEU A 357 5.63 -8.99 0.59
N ALA A 358 5.54 -10.26 0.24
CA ALA A 358 5.00 -10.66 -1.06
C ALA A 358 3.92 -11.73 -0.87
N VAL A 359 2.90 -11.67 -1.72
CA VAL A 359 1.85 -12.68 -1.77
C VAL A 359 1.94 -13.47 -3.06
N ILE A 360 1.75 -14.79 -2.99
CA ILE A 360 1.66 -15.68 -4.15
C ILE A 360 0.33 -16.42 -4.12
N GLY A 361 -0.34 -16.41 -5.28
CA GLY A 361 -1.63 -17.05 -5.49
C GLY A 361 -1.49 -18.54 -5.74
N PRO A 362 -2.58 -19.32 -5.60
CA PRO A 362 -2.59 -20.69 -6.07
C PRO A 362 -2.43 -20.73 -7.60
N THR A 363 -1.69 -21.73 -8.08
CA THR A 363 -1.55 -22.03 -9.53
C THR A 363 -2.51 -23.09 -10.00
#